data_AF-F4SEJ1-F1
#
_entry.id   AF-F4SEJ1-F1
#
_cell.length_a   1.000
_cell.length_b   1.000
_cell.length_c   1.000
_cell.angle_alpha   90.00
_cell.angle_beta   90.00
_cell.angle_gamma   90.00
#
_symmetry.space_group_name_H-M   'P 1'
#
loop_
_entity.id
_entity.type
_entity.pdbx_description
1 polymer ?
#
loop_
_entity_poly.entity_id
_entity_poly.type
_entity_poly.pdbx_seq_one_letter_code
_entity_poly.pdbx_strand_id
1 'polypeptide(L)'
;HSVDDPLKRGRDYDNDIVLFYTMSTVMLNALMSPQRYRGSWAAPSPNSALVNGIGYFHCAYAEEGSVCEQSNIKLELKVAPNEKTRLRLIDGAAHAMFRFSADGHPVGIIMCAT
;
A
#
# COMPACT_ATOMS: atom_id res chain seq x y z
N HIS A 1 10.52 -2.55 12.49
CA HIS A 1 11.87 -2.56 11.89
C HIS A 1 12.75 -3.41 12.78
N SER A 2 13.44 -4.43 12.26
CA SER A 2 14.36 -5.22 13.10
C SER A 2 15.53 -4.34 13.51
N VAL A 3 15.83 -4.28 14.81
CA VAL A 3 17.01 -3.57 15.32
C VAL A 3 18.28 -4.29 14.84
N ASP A 4 18.20 -5.62 14.70
CA ASP A 4 19.29 -6.49 14.26
C ASP A 4 19.07 -6.96 12.82
N ASP A 5 18.94 -6.01 11.89
CA ASP A 5 18.85 -6.35 10.46
C ASP A 5 20.23 -6.78 9.93
N PRO A 6 20.42 -8.05 9.52
CA PRO A 6 21.72 -8.54 9.09
C PRO A 6 22.14 -7.99 7.71
N LEU A 7 21.19 -7.47 6.92
CA LEU A 7 21.43 -7.01 5.56
C LEU A 7 21.95 -5.57 5.54
N LYS A 8 23.07 -5.36 4.86
CA LYS A 8 23.74 -4.06 4.78
C LYS A 8 23.68 -3.48 3.38
N ARG A 9 23.30 -2.21 3.29
CA ARG A 9 23.35 -1.43 2.05
C ARG A 9 24.78 -1.35 1.53
N GLY A 10 24.96 -1.47 0.21
CA GLY A 10 26.27 -1.50 -0.46
C GLY A 10 27.01 -2.84 -0.37
N ARG A 11 26.45 -3.83 0.34
CA ARG A 11 26.95 -5.21 0.38
C ARG A 11 25.91 -6.20 -0.15
N ASP A 12 24.71 -6.15 0.42
CA ASP A 12 23.64 -7.12 0.14
C ASP A 12 22.58 -6.55 -0.81
N TYR A 13 22.36 -5.22 -0.75
CA TYR A 13 21.46 -4.47 -1.63
C TYR A 13 21.98 -3.04 -1.84
N ASP A 14 21.58 -2.41 -2.93
CA ASP A 14 22.04 -1.08 -3.34
C ASP A 14 21.03 0.00 -2.91
N ASN A 15 19.74 -0.30 -3.01
CA ASN A 15 18.65 0.63 -2.68
C ASN A 15 17.60 0.00 -1.76
N ASP A 16 16.93 0.87 -1.01
CA ASP A 16 15.84 0.48 -0.12
C ASP A 16 14.62 1.35 -0.44
N ILE A 17 13.47 0.72 -0.69
CA ILE A 17 12.21 1.39 -0.94
C ILE A 17 11.15 0.80 -0.02
N VAL A 18 10.46 1.68 0.69
CA VAL A 18 9.35 1.31 1.59
C VAL A 18 8.03 1.52 0.86
N LEU A 19 7.20 0.48 0.85
CA LEU A 19 5.84 0.49 0.35
C LEU A 19 4.90 0.22 1.52
N PHE A 20 4.19 1.26 1.95
CA PHE A 20 3.24 1.21 3.06
C PHE A 20 1.82 1.22 2.51
N TYR A 21 1.09 0.12 2.70
CA TYR A 21 -0.31 -0.02 2.32
C TYR A 21 -1.18 0.51 3.46
N THR A 22 -2.13 1.39 3.13
CA THR A 22 -2.94 2.07 4.15
C THR A 22 -4.43 2.02 3.85
N MET A 23 -5.20 2.03 4.93
CA MET A 23 -6.63 2.31 4.86
C MET A 23 -6.86 3.84 4.80
N SER A 24 -7.91 4.26 4.08
CA SER A 24 -8.34 5.67 4.09
C SER A 24 -8.62 6.14 5.52
N THR A 25 -8.04 7.28 5.90
CA THR A 25 -8.28 7.90 7.22
C THR A 25 -9.75 8.27 7.42
N VAL A 26 -10.44 8.66 6.35
CA VAL A 26 -11.88 8.94 6.36
C VAL A 26 -12.66 7.67 6.69
N MET A 27 -12.31 6.53 6.06
CA MET A 27 -12.99 5.26 6.31
C MET A 27 -12.68 4.71 7.71
N LEU A 28 -11.42 4.82 8.15
CA LEU A 28 -11.01 4.41 9.49
C LEU A 28 -11.80 5.18 10.56
N ASN A 29 -11.93 6.50 10.40
CA ASN A 29 -12.71 7.33 11.33
C ASN A 29 -14.20 6.98 11.32
N ALA A 30 -14.77 6.71 10.15
CA ALA A 30 -16.18 6.30 10.03
C ALA A 30 -16.45 4.96 10.73
N LEU A 31 -15.57 3.97 10.56
CA LEU A 31 -15.69 2.67 11.23
C LEU A 31 -15.52 2.75 12.75
N MET A 32 -14.64 3.65 13.22
CA MET A 32 -14.41 3.87 14.66
C MET A 32 -15.46 4.78 15.32
N SER A 33 -16.35 5.41 14.54
CA SER A 33 -17.41 6.27 15.07
C SER A 33 -18.55 5.47 15.73
N PRO A 34 -19.29 6.03 16.70
CA PRO A 34 -20.45 5.37 17.29
C PRO A 34 -21.54 4.99 16.28
N GLN A 35 -21.73 5.83 15.24
CA GLN A 35 -22.69 5.61 14.16
C GLN A 35 -22.23 4.50 13.20
N ARG A 36 -20.92 4.24 13.15
CA ARG A 36 -20.26 3.26 12.30
C ARG A 36 -20.43 3.55 10.82
N TYR A 37 -19.61 2.92 9.98
CA TYR A 37 -19.80 3.03 8.54
C TYR A 37 -21.04 2.23 8.13
N ARG A 38 -22.07 2.92 7.61
CA ARG A 38 -23.37 2.33 7.23
C ARG A 38 -23.99 1.45 8.35
N GLY A 39 -23.79 1.82 9.61
CA GLY A 39 -24.33 1.09 10.77
C GLY A 39 -23.65 -0.25 11.09
N SER A 40 -22.58 -0.61 10.37
CA SER A 40 -21.90 -1.91 10.51
C SER A 40 -20.47 -1.77 11.02
N TRP A 41 -20.01 -2.78 11.78
CA TRP A 41 -18.60 -2.94 12.17
C TRP A 41 -17.77 -3.61 11.07
N ALA A 42 -18.42 -4.21 10.08
CA ALA A 42 -17.71 -4.86 9.00
C ALA A 42 -17.00 -3.81 8.16
N ALA A 43 -15.68 -3.98 8.01
CA ALA A 43 -14.93 -3.18 7.06
C ALA A 43 -15.52 -3.38 5.66
N PRO A 44 -15.83 -2.30 4.92
CA PRO A 44 -16.35 -2.44 3.57
C PRO A 44 -15.25 -2.93 2.63
N SER A 45 -15.66 -3.56 1.52
CA SER A 45 -14.76 -3.83 0.41
C SER A 45 -14.12 -2.51 -0.06
N PRO A 46 -12.79 -2.45 -0.20
CA PRO A 46 -12.11 -1.23 -0.60
C PRO A 46 -12.41 -0.90 -2.07
N ASN A 47 -12.58 0.38 -2.38
CA ASN A 47 -12.73 0.85 -3.76
C ASN A 47 -11.39 0.94 -4.50
N SER A 48 -10.29 1.14 -3.76
CA SER A 48 -8.93 1.18 -4.28
C SER A 48 -7.92 0.89 -3.16
N ALA A 49 -6.70 0.55 -3.54
CA ALA A 49 -5.57 0.45 -2.62
C ALA A 49 -4.78 1.76 -2.61
N LEU A 50 -4.30 2.15 -1.42
CA LEU A 50 -3.39 3.27 -1.26
C LEU A 50 -2.01 2.73 -0.87
N VAL A 51 -1.00 3.05 -1.68
CA VAL A 51 0.39 2.70 -1.42
C VAL A 51 1.18 4.00 -1.30
N ASN A 52 1.78 4.22 -0.13
CA ASN A 52 2.42 5.49 0.22
C ASN A 52 1.48 6.70 0.03
N GLY A 53 0.17 6.52 0.27
CA GLY A 53 -0.86 7.55 0.11
C GLY A 53 -1.32 7.80 -1.34
N ILE A 54 -0.69 7.15 -2.33
CA ILE A 54 -1.07 7.25 -3.73
C ILE A 54 -1.96 6.06 -4.08
N GLY A 55 -3.10 6.34 -4.70
CA GLY A 55 -3.97 5.33 -5.27
C GLY A 55 -4.79 5.90 -6.41
N TYR A 56 -5.47 5.00 -7.09
CA TYR A 56 -6.29 5.33 -8.25
C TYR A 56 -7.70 4.80 -8.04
N PHE A 57 -8.68 5.66 -8.26
CA PHE A 57 -10.08 5.30 -8.34
C PHE A 57 -10.66 5.98 -9.59
N HIS A 58 -11.47 5.25 -10.35
CA HIS A 58 -12.05 5.76 -11.59
C HIS A 58 -13.38 6.45 -11.26
N CYS A 59 -13.44 7.79 -11.38
CA CYS A 59 -14.57 8.60 -10.91
C CYS A 59 -15.92 8.28 -11.58
N ALA A 60 -15.93 7.62 -12.74
CA ALA A 60 -17.17 7.13 -13.36
C ALA A 60 -17.93 6.09 -12.50
N TYR A 61 -17.28 5.51 -11.48
CA TYR A 61 -17.92 4.60 -10.52
C TYR A 61 -18.22 5.27 -9.18
N ALA A 62 -18.07 6.59 -9.07
CA ALA A 62 -18.42 7.33 -7.86
C ALA A 62 -19.93 7.34 -7.64
N GLU A 63 -20.36 7.39 -6.37
CA GLU A 63 -21.79 7.51 -6.05
C GLU A 63 -22.35 8.85 -6.59
N GLU A 64 -23.61 8.85 -7.02
CA GLU A 64 -24.26 10.04 -7.56
C GLU A 64 -24.27 11.17 -6.53
N GLY A 65 -23.92 12.39 -6.95
CA GLY A 65 -23.81 13.56 -6.08
C GLY A 65 -22.53 13.62 -5.22
N SER A 66 -21.65 12.63 -5.30
CA SER A 66 -20.35 12.69 -4.62
C SER A 66 -19.34 13.57 -5.37
N VAL A 67 -18.43 14.20 -4.62
CA VAL A 67 -17.29 14.92 -5.18
C VAL A 67 -16.18 13.93 -5.47
N CYS A 68 -15.83 13.76 -6.74
CA CYS A 68 -14.71 12.91 -7.17
C CYS A 68 -13.84 13.65 -8.18
N GLU A 69 -12.55 13.75 -7.88
CA GLU A 69 -11.55 14.30 -8.79
C GLU A 69 -10.66 13.18 -9.31
N GLN A 70 -10.56 13.07 -10.63
CA GLN A 70 -9.76 12.01 -11.24
C GLN A 70 -8.27 12.28 -11.02
N SER A 71 -7.65 11.49 -10.14
CA SER A 71 -6.20 11.51 -9.98
C SER A 71 -5.53 10.85 -11.18
N ASN A 72 -4.54 11.54 -11.75
CA ASN A 72 -3.64 11.02 -12.78
C ASN A 72 -2.25 10.66 -12.21
N ILE A 73 -2.09 10.75 -10.89
CA ILE A 73 -0.83 10.40 -10.23
C ILE A 73 -0.72 8.88 -10.18
N LYS A 74 0.38 8.34 -10.72
CA LYS A 74 0.71 6.93 -10.64
C LYS A 74 1.78 6.73 -9.58
N LEU A 75 1.69 5.61 -8.85
CA LEU A 75 2.82 5.16 -8.06
C LEU A 75 3.91 4.68 -9.02
N GLU A 76 5.05 5.35 -9.02
CA GLU A 76 6.22 4.95 -9.78
C GLU A 76 7.37 4.64 -8.84
N LEU A 77 7.96 3.45 -9.01
CA LEU A 77 9.14 3.03 -8.28
C LEU A 77 10.33 3.14 -9.22
N LYS A 78 11.22 4.10 -8.95
CA LYS A 78 12.44 4.27 -9.72
C LYS A 78 13.50 3.31 -9.20
N VAL A 79 13.90 2.36 -10.05
CA VAL A 79 14.98 1.41 -9.78
C VAL A 79 16.09 1.61 -10.81
N ALA A 80 17.34 1.45 -10.39
CA ALA A 80 18.48 1.57 -11.29
C ALA A 80 18.76 0.21 -11.97
N PRO A 81 19.23 0.22 -13.24
CA PRO A 81 19.61 -0.99 -13.93
C PRO A 81 20.79 -1.67 -13.24
N ASN A 82 20.76 -3.01 -13.19
CA ASN A 82 21.79 -3.86 -12.58
C ASN A 82 22.02 -3.65 -11.07
N GLU A 83 21.11 -2.98 -10.36
CA GLU A 83 21.16 -2.80 -8.91
C GLU A 83 20.11 -3.67 -8.21
N LYS A 84 20.46 -4.17 -7.02
CA LYS A 84 19.55 -4.91 -6.14
C LYS A 84 18.77 -3.92 -5.27
N THR A 85 17.47 -3.82 -5.52
CA THR A 85 16.57 -3.01 -4.70
C THR A 85 15.87 -3.88 -3.67
N ARG A 86 16.03 -3.53 -2.39
CA ARG A 86 15.25 -4.09 -1.29
C ARG A 86 13.91 -3.36 -1.21
N LEU A 87 12.83 -4.12 -1.30
CA LEU A 87 11.48 -3.62 -1.10
C LEU A 87 11.00 -4.00 0.30
N ARG A 88 10.48 -3.03 1.04
CA ARG A 88 9.84 -3.25 2.33
C ARG A 88 8.34 -3.08 2.18
N LEU A 89 7.66 -4.19 2.02
CA LEU A 89 6.20 -4.25 1.95
C LEU A 89 5.64 -4.27 3.36
N ILE A 90 4.85 -3.27 3.72
CA ILE A 90 4.25 -3.17 5.03
C ILE A 90 2.76 -2.94 4.85
N ASP A 91 1.96 -3.89 5.32
CA ASP A 91 0.50 -3.82 5.23
C ASP A 91 -0.09 -3.26 6.54
N GLY A 92 -0.63 -2.05 6.47
CA GLY A 92 -1.39 -1.42 7.54
C GLY A 92 -2.89 -1.36 7.24
N ALA A 93 -3.39 -2.00 6.18
CA ALA A 93 -4.78 -1.90 5.75
C ALA A 93 -5.61 -3.07 6.30
N ALA A 94 -6.45 -2.78 7.29
CA ALA A 94 -7.14 -3.74 8.16
C ALA A 94 -8.16 -4.71 7.51
N HIS A 95 -8.24 -4.81 6.18
CA HIS A 95 -9.21 -5.69 5.51
C HIS A 95 -8.70 -6.39 4.24
N ALA A 96 -7.95 -5.70 3.39
CA ALA A 96 -7.48 -6.30 2.14
C ALA A 96 -6.19 -7.09 2.37
N MET A 97 -6.11 -8.29 1.80
CA MET A 97 -4.84 -9.03 1.72
C MET A 97 -4.19 -8.76 0.37
N PHE A 98 -2.93 -8.33 0.39
CA PHE A 98 -2.18 -8.06 -0.83
C PHE A 98 -1.30 -9.23 -1.27
N ARG A 99 -1.35 -9.54 -2.56
CA ARG A 99 -0.33 -10.34 -3.25
C ARG A 99 0.54 -9.39 -4.06
N PHE A 100 1.83 -9.37 -3.79
CA PHE A 100 2.78 -8.54 -4.51
C PHE A 100 3.49 -9.32 -5.61
N SER A 101 3.65 -8.70 -6.78
CA SER A 101 4.48 -9.17 -7.89
C SER A 101 5.03 -7.97 -8.66
N ALA A 102 6.17 -8.17 -9.31
CA ALA A 102 6.76 -7.20 -10.23
C ALA A 102 6.95 -7.87 -11.59
N ASP A 103 6.24 -7.40 -12.61
CA ASP A 103 6.25 -8.03 -13.93
C ASP A 103 7.65 -8.02 -14.55
N GLY A 104 8.09 -9.17 -15.08
CA GLY A 104 9.43 -9.33 -15.64
C GLY A 104 10.57 -9.33 -14.61
N HIS A 105 10.27 -9.30 -13.31
CA HIS A 105 11.27 -9.22 -12.25
C HIS A 105 11.08 -10.33 -11.20
N PRO A 106 12.11 -11.15 -10.91
CA PRO A 106 12.03 -12.10 -9.81
C PRO A 106 12.04 -11.35 -8.47
N VAL A 107 11.12 -11.72 -7.57
CA VAL A 107 11.05 -11.17 -6.22
C VAL A 107 11.48 -12.26 -5.23
N GLY A 108 12.56 -12.01 -4.49
CA GLY A 108 13.05 -12.89 -3.43
C GLY A 108 12.60 -12.43 -2.05
N ILE A 109 11.99 -13.32 -1.26
CA ILE A 109 11.64 -13.04 0.13
C ILE A 109 12.89 -13.26 0.99
N ILE A 110 13.32 -12.22 1.71
CA ILE A 110 14.54 -12.24 2.53
C ILE A 110 14.26 -12.11 4.04
N MET A 111 13.11 -11.54 4.42
CA MET A 111 12.68 -11.40 5.82
C MET A 111 11.17 -11.19 5.89
N CYS A 112 10.53 -11.84 6.86
CA CYS A 112 9.17 -11.54 7.29
C CYS A 112 9.25 -11.06 8.74
N ALA A 113 8.71 -9.87 9.03
CA ALA A 113 8.55 -9.41 10.40
C ALA A 113 7.18 -9.89 10.91
N THR A 114 7.18 -10.61 12.04
CA THR A 114 5.98 -11.00 12.79
C THR A 114 5.69 -10.00 13.89
#